data_AF-A0A7V0XH03-F1
#
_entry.id   AF-A0A7V0XH03-F1
#
_cell.length_a   1.000
_cell.length_b   1.000
_cell.length_c   1.000
_cell.angle_alpha   90.00
_cell.angle_beta   90.00
_cell.angle_gamma   90.00
#
_symmetry.space_group_name_H-M   'P 1'
#
loop_
_entity.id
_entity.type
_entity.pdbx_description
1 polymer ?
#
loop_
_entity_poly.entity_id
_entity_poly.type
_entity_poly.pdbx_seq_one_letter_code
_entity_poly.pdbx_strand_id
1 'polypeptide(L)' 'MKKEKKDNVFTLIGLSRVNLQIFIGGILLILLGYLALAVGGKEDFLSLVAGPLLLLAGYVVLIPVAILYREKPEKNS' A
#
# COMPACT_ATOMS: atom_id res chain seq x y z
N MET A 1 21.77 9.15 -17.67
CA MET A 1 20.91 8.12 -17.05
C MET A 1 21.37 7.92 -15.62
N LYS A 2 20.68 8.49 -14.61
CA LYS A 2 21.10 8.44 -13.19
C LYS A 2 19.98 7.79 -12.37
N LYS A 3 20.13 6.49 -12.07
CA LYS A 3 19.21 5.71 -11.23
C LYS A 3 19.96 5.21 -9.99
N GLU A 4 20.37 6.12 -9.10
CA GLU A 4 21.22 5.77 -7.94
C GLU A 4 20.74 6.40 -6.62
N LYS A 5 19.42 6.38 -6.35
CA LYS A 5 18.92 6.94 -5.09
C LYS A 5 17.57 6.37 -4.63
N LYS A 6 17.25 5.12 -4.95
CA LYS A 6 16.03 4.48 -4.43
C LYS A 6 16.30 3.65 -3.18
N ASP A 7 17.53 3.20 -2.98
CA ASP A 7 17.85 2.10 -2.06
C ASP A 7 18.02 2.58 -0.61
N ASN A 8 18.46 3.84 -0.44
CA ASN A 8 18.70 4.42 0.88
C ASN A 8 17.41 4.75 1.62
N VAL A 9 16.34 5.15 0.92
CA VAL A 9 15.07 5.48 1.57
C VAL A 9 14.43 4.20 2.10
N PHE A 10 14.32 3.15 1.29
CA PHE A 10 13.73 1.86 1.71
C PHE A 10 14.48 1.20 2.87
N THR A 11 15.80 1.34 2.91
CA THR A 11 16.63 0.85 4.02
C THR A 11 16.41 1.66 5.31
N LEU A 12 16.24 2.99 5.21
CA LEU A 12 16.02 3.87 6.36
C LEU A 12 14.64 3.67 7.02
N ILE A 13 13.61 3.28 6.26
CA ILE A 13 12.27 2.94 6.78
C ILE A 13 12.15 1.48 7.24
N GLY A 14 13.23 0.68 7.16
CA GLY A 14 13.24 -0.72 7.60
C GLY A 14 12.36 -1.65 6.76
N LEU A 15 12.08 -1.29 5.51
CA LEU A 15 11.15 -2.01 4.63
C LEU A 15 11.93 -3.02 3.78
N SER A 16 11.79 -4.33 4.07
CA SER A 16 12.37 -5.40 3.24
C SER A 16 11.71 -5.44 1.85
N ARG A 17 12.34 -6.12 0.89
CA ARG A 17 11.84 -6.21 -0.50
C ARG A 17 10.46 -6.86 -0.59
N VAL A 18 10.14 -7.77 0.32
CA VAL A 18 8.81 -8.42 0.39
C VAL A 18 7.74 -7.48 0.94
N ASN A 19 8.07 -6.74 2.00
CA ASN A 19 7.21 -5.69 2.56
C ASN A 19 6.88 -4.59 1.56
N LEU A 20 7.84 -4.28 0.67
CA LEU A 20 7.68 -3.25 -0.35
C LEU A 20 6.57 -3.60 -1.36
N GLN A 21 6.43 -4.87 -1.73
CA GLN A 21 5.36 -5.30 -2.65
C GLN A 21 3.99 -5.09 -2.01
N ILE A 22 3.83 -5.43 -0.72
CA ILE A 22 2.59 -5.23 0.02
C ILE A 22 2.29 -3.74 0.19
N PHE A 23 3.32 -2.93 0.46
CA PHE A 23 3.21 -1.48 0.57
C PHE A 23 2.75 -0.83 -0.74
N ILE A 24 3.35 -1.21 -1.88
CA ILE A 24 2.95 -0.74 -3.21
C ILE A 24 1.52 -1.19 -3.53
N GLY A 25 1.16 -2.42 -3.19
CA GLY A 25 -0.21 -2.93 -3.32
C GLY A 25 -1.22 -2.09 -2.53
N GLY A 26 -0.88 -1.70 -1.29
CA GLY A 26 -1.68 -0.79 -0.47
C GLY A 26 -1.90 0.58 -1.12
N ILE A 27 -0.83 1.19 -1.64
CA ILE A 27 -0.93 2.47 -2.35
C ILE A 27 -1.80 2.36 -3.61
N LEU A 28 -1.67 1.29 -4.39
CA LEU A 28 -2.52 1.07 -5.56
C LEU A 28 -3.99 0.90 -5.17
N LEU A 29 -4.28 0.22 -4.06
CA LEU A 29 -5.64 0.05 -3.57
C LEU A 29 -6.27 1.39 -3.13
N ILE A 30 -5.49 2.25 -2.47
CA ILE A 30 -5.89 3.61 -2.09
C ILE A 30 -6.19 4.44 -3.35
N LEU A 31 -5.32 4.36 -4.36
CA LEU A 31 -5.51 5.05 -5.64
C LEU A 31 -6.79 4.59 -6.34
N LEU A 32 -7.05 3.27 -6.39
CA LEU A 32 -8.28 2.72 -6.96
C LEU A 32 -9.52 3.15 -6.18
N GLY A 33 -9.48 3.16 -4.85
CA GLY A 33 -10.56 3.67 -4.01
C GLY A 33 -10.85 5.15 -4.28
N TYR A 34 -9.81 5.95 -4.48
CA TYR A 34 -9.95 7.36 -4.82
C TYR A 34 -10.48 7.57 -6.26
N LEU A 35 -10.03 6.78 -7.24
CA LEU A 35 -10.61 6.81 -8.58
C LEU A 35 -12.08 6.38 -8.57
N ALA A 36 -12.45 5.37 -7.76
CA ALA A 36 -13.84 4.95 -7.60
C ALA A 36 -14.71 6.08 -7.03
N LEU A 37 -14.17 6.88 -6.09
CA LEU A 37 -14.82 8.10 -5.61
C LEU A 37 -14.93 9.18 -6.68
N ALA A 38 -13.93 9.31 -7.55
CA ALA A 38 -13.90 10.33 -8.60
C ALA A 38 -14.83 10.00 -9.78
N VAL A 39 -15.03 8.72 -10.08
CA VAL A 39 -15.87 8.23 -11.19
C VAL A 39 -17.32 7.97 -10.75
N GLY A 40 -17.53 7.49 -9.53
CA GLY A 40 -18.86 7.20 -9.01
C GLY A 40 -19.64 8.48 -8.73
N GLY A 41 -20.78 8.65 -9.41
CA GLY A 41 -21.72 9.73 -9.10
C GLY A 41 -22.08 9.69 -7.62
N LYS A 42 -22.31 10.86 -7.01
CA LYS A 42 -22.52 11.04 -5.56
C LYS A 42 -23.65 10.20 -4.94
N GLU A 43 -24.39 9.43 -5.74
CA GLU A 43 -25.52 8.58 -5.32
C GLU A 43 -25.28 7.08 -5.54
N ASP A 44 -24.17 6.70 -6.19
CA ASP A 44 -23.85 5.30 -6.41
C ASP A 44 -23.25 4.69 -5.13
N PHE A 45 -23.82 3.56 -4.68
CA PHE A 45 -23.38 2.80 -3.50
C PHE A 45 -21.88 2.45 -3.52
N LEU A 46 -21.30 2.30 -4.71
CA LEU A 46 -19.86 2.12 -4.92
C LEU A 46 -19.04 3.33 -4.46
N SER A 47 -19.53 4.56 -4.66
CA SER A 47 -18.84 5.78 -4.23
C SER A 47 -19.03 6.01 -2.73
N LEU A 48 -20.25 5.81 -2.19
CA LEU A 48 -20.49 6.01 -0.75
C LEU A 48 -19.88 4.94 0.15
N VAL A 49 -19.85 3.68 -0.29
CA VAL A 49 -19.42 2.56 0.55
C VAL A 49 -18.11 1.98 0.07
N ALA A 50 -18.00 1.59 -1.21
CA ALA A 50 -16.80 0.89 -1.68
C ALA A 50 -15.55 1.78 -1.71
N GLY A 51 -15.68 3.05 -2.09
CA GLY A 51 -14.58 4.03 -2.06
C GLY A 51 -13.95 4.17 -0.67
N PRO A 52 -14.73 4.57 0.37
CA PRO A 52 -14.23 4.67 1.74
C PRO A 52 -13.73 3.34 2.30
N LEU A 53 -14.37 2.20 1.96
CA LEU A 53 -13.94 0.89 2.44
C LEU A 53 -12.59 0.46 1.83
N LEU A 54 -12.36 0.70 0.54
CA LEU A 54 -11.08 0.45 -0.12
C LEU A 54 -9.97 1.32 0.47
N LEU A 55 -10.26 2.60 0.73
CA LEU A 55 -9.33 3.51 1.38
C LEU A 55 -9.00 3.06 2.80
N LEU A 56 -10.01 2.64 3.56
CA LEU A 56 -9.84 2.11 4.91
C LEU A 56 -8.99 0.84 4.90
N ALA A 57 -9.30 -0.13 4.04
CA ALA A 57 -8.53 -1.37 3.91
C ALA A 57 -7.07 -1.11 3.47
N GLY A 58 -6.87 -0.23 2.49
CA GLY A 58 -5.54 0.14 2.00
C GLY A 58 -4.69 0.85 3.06
N TYR A 59 -5.26 1.86 3.71
CA TYR A 59 -4.53 2.73 4.63
C TYR A 59 -4.41 2.15 6.04
N VAL A 60 -5.47 1.54 6.58
CA VAL A 60 -5.50 1.06 7.97
C VAL A 60 -5.05 -0.39 8.10
N VAL A 61 -5.19 -1.21 7.05
CA VAL A 61 -4.80 -2.63 7.12
C VAL A 61 -3.52 -2.87 6.32
N LEU A 62 -3.51 -2.58 5.02
CA LEU A 62 -2.36 -2.93 4.17
C LEU A 62 -1.09 -2.18 4.54
N ILE A 63 -1.15 -0.86 4.79
CA ILE A 63 0.05 -0.09 5.13
C ILE A 63 0.67 -0.54 6.47
N PRO A 64 -0.10 -0.66 7.58
CA PRO A 64 0.45 -1.16 8.84
C PRO A 64 0.96 -2.59 8.73
N VAL A 65 0.23 -3.48 8.04
CA VAL A 65 0.68 -4.86 7.81
C VAL A 65 1.97 -4.88 7.00
N ALA A 66 2.09 -4.08 5.94
CA ALA A 66 3.32 -3.99 5.16
C ALA A 66 4.52 -3.53 6.01
N ILE A 67 4.30 -2.61 6.95
CA ILE A 67 5.34 -2.12 7.86
C ILE A 67 5.66 -3.17 8.95
N LEU A 68 4.65 -3.83 9.52
CA LEU A 68 4.78 -4.82 10.58
C LEU A 68 5.34 -6.16 10.12
N TYR A 69 5.13 -6.53 8.85
CA TYR A 69 5.52 -7.82 8.29
C TYR A 69 7.04 -7.93 8.09
N ARG A 70 7.86 -7.80 9.12
CA ARG A 70 9.30 -8.00 8.99
C ARG A 70 9.55 -9.48 8.74
N GLU A 71 10.13 -9.81 7.59
CA GLU A 71 10.65 -11.15 7.34
C GLU A 71 11.55 -11.55 8.52
N LYS A 72 11.24 -12.68 9.15
CA LYS A 72 12.20 -13.31 10.05
C LYS A 72 13.47 -13.55 9.24
N PRO A 73 14.67 -13.23 9.78
CA PRO A 73 15.90 -13.54 9.09
C PRO A 73 15.85 -15.02 8.74
N GLU A 74 15.91 -15.30 7.44
CA GLU A 74 15.98 -16.65 6.89
C GLU A 74 17.08 -17.38 7.65
N LYS A 75 16.67 -18.33 8.49
CA LYS A 75 17.61 -19.17 9.21
C LYS A 75 18.10 -20.19 8.19
N ASN A 76 19.18 -19.84 7.50
CA ASN A 76 19.97 -20.77 6.69
C ASN A 76 20.24 -22.01 7.54
N SER A 77 19.75 -23.15 7.05
CA SER A 77 19.95 -24.45 7.66
C SER A 77 20.99 -25.25 6.90
#